data_AF-A0A3C1MTE7-F1
#
_entry.id   AF-A0A3C1MTE7-F1
#
_cell.length_a   1.000
_cell.length_b   1.000
_cell.length_c   1.000
_cell.angle_alpha   90.00
_cell.angle_beta   90.00
_cell.angle_gamma   90.00
#
_symmetry.space_group_name_H-M   'P 1'
#
loop_
_entity.id
_entity.type
_entity.pdbx_description
1 polymer ?
#
loop_
_entity_poly.entity_id
_entity_poly.type
_entity_poly.pdbx_seq_one_letter_code
_entity_poly.pdbx_strand_id
1 'polypeptide(L)'
;MQKLPPLSAEHIGIFLETTLEAEFSFLRLDDLVAAISPLAREQQDYLLDWVKRISTTNIEIAYQFAGRAVSLLDKLDRRVLETWALTAMDTYDRTGLRDALLVIRNVEQFVHSSEIRTAGTVFEDVSGILLTFVRGLSGRKLKLEQADAPYTDSETLFLPAVISWMETVEDNFSLAKAMVAFQWAQTRFGSFRADLHTALADYPDQTHALNCFFALETLRLEACLARELPGLTRDMLRLKAQLQQDTLPPHWQALASRLADAAASVDDTLACLPTAYLHPAPQPVCYQGELRPDIVAGVLAARLEREKMLLRVKLSELVDDLHKQQDEAEKKPPVFSLKPPEEGNTPQIDQFEITLNDMPIAPPDDVRQLITSIKLDLGDIPPEYLTPAGDGEYDPRLYQ
;
A
#
# COMPACT_ATOMS: atom_id res chain seq x y z
N MET A 1 -11.57 -41.72 -25.30
CA MET A 1 -11.11 -41.02 -26.52
C MET A 1 -9.82 -41.68 -26.96
N GLN A 2 -9.74 -42.20 -28.19
CA GLN A 2 -8.49 -42.73 -28.75
C GLN A 2 -7.49 -41.58 -28.86
N LYS A 3 -6.32 -41.71 -28.23
CA LYS A 3 -5.21 -40.77 -28.44
C LYS A 3 -4.75 -40.91 -29.88
N LEU A 4 -5.03 -39.89 -30.69
CA LEU A 4 -4.53 -39.81 -32.07
C LEU A 4 -2.99 -39.83 -32.03
N PRO A 5 -2.33 -40.49 -33.01
CA PRO A 5 -0.87 -40.46 -33.09
C PRO A 5 -0.37 -39.03 -33.35
N PRO A 6 0.85 -38.69 -32.89
CA PRO A 6 1.51 -37.44 -33.26
C PRO A 6 1.57 -37.27 -34.79
N LEU A 7 1.47 -36.03 -35.24
CA LEU A 7 1.66 -35.67 -36.64
C LEU A 7 3.11 -35.95 -37.05
N SER A 8 3.29 -36.35 -38.31
CA SER A 8 4.64 -36.50 -38.88
C SER A 8 5.27 -35.14 -39.15
N ALA A 9 6.61 -35.10 -39.18
CA ALA A 9 7.38 -33.90 -39.53
C ALA A 9 6.95 -33.31 -40.88
N GLU A 10 6.64 -34.16 -41.86
CA GLU A 10 6.14 -33.75 -43.18
C GLU A 10 4.78 -33.02 -43.08
N HIS A 11 3.82 -33.54 -42.31
CA HIS A 11 2.54 -32.87 -42.11
C HIS A 11 2.69 -31.53 -41.38
N ILE A 12 3.57 -31.47 -40.37
CA ILE A 12 3.86 -30.22 -39.65
C ILE A 12 4.51 -29.21 -40.59
N GLY A 13 5.46 -29.63 -41.42
CA GLY A 13 6.12 -28.80 -42.43
C GLY A 13 5.13 -28.17 -43.40
N ILE A 14 4.29 -28.99 -44.06
CA ILE A 14 3.27 -28.51 -45.01
C ILE A 14 2.32 -27.51 -44.35
N PHE A 15 1.91 -27.78 -43.11
CA PHE A 15 1.05 -26.88 -42.36
C PHE A 15 1.72 -25.52 -42.11
N LEU A 16 2.98 -25.52 -41.63
CA LEU A 16 3.71 -24.29 -41.33
C LEU A 16 4.04 -23.50 -42.60
N GLU A 17 4.41 -24.17 -43.69
CA GLU A 17 4.68 -23.55 -44.99
C GLU A 17 3.45 -22.80 -45.51
N THR A 18 2.29 -23.45 -45.42
CA THR A 18 1.01 -22.86 -45.85
C THR A 18 0.59 -21.71 -44.92
N THR A 19 0.69 -21.90 -43.61
CA THR A 19 0.17 -20.97 -42.61
C THR A 19 1.05 -19.73 -42.44
N LEU A 20 2.36 -19.88 -42.61
CA LEU A 20 3.34 -18.79 -42.48
C LEU A 20 3.81 -18.26 -43.85
N GLU A 21 3.12 -18.65 -44.92
CA GLU A 21 3.38 -18.22 -46.30
C GLU A 21 4.88 -18.25 -46.64
N ALA A 22 5.53 -19.40 -46.38
CA ALA A 22 6.99 -19.54 -46.44
C ALA A 22 7.60 -19.13 -47.79
N GLU A 23 6.83 -19.28 -48.88
CA GLU A 23 7.19 -18.84 -50.23
C GLU A 23 7.43 -17.32 -50.33
N PHE A 24 6.83 -16.54 -49.43
CA PHE A 24 6.89 -15.07 -49.42
C PHE A 24 7.63 -14.51 -48.19
N SER A 25 7.75 -15.28 -47.11
CA SER A 25 8.29 -14.81 -45.82
C SER A 25 9.76 -15.15 -45.58
N PHE A 26 10.38 -16.05 -46.37
CA PHE A 26 11.77 -16.51 -46.23
C PHE A 26 12.11 -17.09 -44.83
N LEU A 27 11.11 -17.48 -44.05
CA LEU A 27 11.27 -18.03 -42.71
C LEU A 27 11.89 -19.43 -42.77
N ARG A 28 12.79 -19.73 -41.83
CA ARG A 28 13.43 -21.04 -41.72
C ARG A 28 12.57 -21.96 -40.85
N LEU A 29 11.78 -22.81 -41.48
CA LEU A 29 10.81 -23.65 -40.78
C LEU A 29 11.40 -24.97 -40.27
N ASP A 30 12.57 -25.39 -40.77
CA ASP A 30 13.22 -26.66 -40.41
C ASP A 30 13.40 -26.81 -38.88
N ASP A 31 13.84 -25.73 -38.22
CA ASP A 31 14.07 -25.72 -36.77
C ASP A 31 12.74 -25.84 -36.00
N LEU A 32 11.66 -25.21 -36.48
CA LEU A 32 10.33 -25.33 -35.89
C LEU A 32 9.76 -26.74 -36.08
N VAL A 33 9.88 -27.31 -37.28
CA VAL A 33 9.41 -28.68 -37.56
C VAL A 33 10.14 -29.67 -36.66
N ALA A 34 11.46 -29.54 -36.53
CA ALA A 34 12.28 -30.38 -35.66
C ALA A 34 11.89 -30.23 -34.18
N ALA A 35 11.54 -29.03 -33.74
CA ALA A 35 11.14 -28.76 -32.36
C ALA A 35 9.71 -29.26 -32.02
N ILE A 36 8.78 -29.21 -32.98
CA ILE A 36 7.36 -29.58 -32.78
C ILE A 36 7.12 -31.09 -32.97
N SER A 37 7.87 -31.73 -33.86
CA SER A 37 7.76 -33.17 -34.15
C SER A 37 7.82 -34.10 -32.92
N PRO A 38 8.68 -33.88 -31.91
CA PRO A 38 8.75 -34.76 -30.74
C PRO A 38 7.61 -34.55 -29.72
N LEU A 39 6.79 -33.49 -29.86
CA LEU A 39 5.72 -33.19 -28.92
C LEU A 39 4.58 -34.21 -28.97
N ALA A 40 3.84 -34.35 -27.87
CA ALA A 40 2.64 -35.16 -27.85
C ALA A 40 1.56 -34.57 -28.78
N ARG A 41 0.69 -35.41 -29.33
CA ARG A 41 -0.34 -34.98 -30.30
C ARG A 41 -1.18 -33.79 -29.82
N GLU A 42 -1.59 -33.78 -28.56
CA GLU A 42 -2.38 -32.69 -27.99
C GLU A 42 -1.60 -31.35 -27.92
N GLN A 43 -0.29 -31.41 -27.69
CA GLN A 43 0.59 -30.24 -27.68
C GLN A 43 0.84 -29.72 -29.09
N GLN A 44 1.00 -30.62 -30.07
CA GLN A 44 1.09 -30.27 -31.49
C GLN A 44 -0.18 -29.56 -31.94
N ASP A 45 -1.35 -30.16 -31.72
CA ASP A 45 -2.63 -29.57 -32.14
C ASP A 45 -2.87 -28.19 -31.48
N TYR A 46 -2.56 -28.05 -30.17
CA TYR A 46 -2.67 -26.78 -29.46
C TYR A 46 -1.77 -25.69 -30.03
N LEU A 47 -0.49 -26.02 -30.23
CA LEU A 47 0.49 -25.06 -30.75
C LEU A 47 0.15 -24.64 -32.18
N LEU A 48 -0.18 -25.60 -33.05
CA LEU A 48 -0.51 -25.33 -34.44
C LEU A 48 -1.82 -24.53 -34.58
N ASP A 49 -2.83 -24.73 -33.72
CA ASP A 49 -4.03 -23.89 -33.70
C ASP A 49 -3.69 -22.44 -33.35
N TRP A 50 -2.82 -22.22 -32.36
CA TRP A 50 -2.37 -20.87 -32.01
C TRP A 50 -1.53 -20.20 -33.10
N VAL A 51 -0.61 -20.94 -33.73
CA VAL A 51 0.15 -20.44 -34.88
C VAL A 51 -0.80 -20.00 -36.00
N LYS A 52 -1.82 -20.81 -36.29
CA LYS A 52 -2.85 -20.45 -37.27
C LYS A 52 -3.59 -19.17 -36.88
N ARG A 53 -4.07 -19.06 -35.64
CA ARG A 53 -4.78 -17.86 -35.17
C ARG A 53 -3.92 -16.60 -35.29
N ILE A 54 -2.69 -16.64 -34.76
CA ILE A 54 -1.80 -15.49 -34.76
C ILE A 54 -1.40 -15.12 -36.19
N SER A 55 -1.22 -16.10 -37.09
CA SER A 55 -0.85 -15.84 -38.48
C SER A 55 -1.89 -14.99 -39.23
N THR A 56 -3.16 -15.05 -38.83
CA THR A 56 -4.21 -14.19 -39.41
C THR A 56 -4.04 -12.71 -39.05
N THR A 57 -3.34 -12.42 -37.95
CA THR A 57 -2.96 -11.06 -37.54
C THR A 57 -1.59 -10.68 -38.11
N ASN A 58 -0.57 -11.51 -37.88
CA ASN A 58 0.79 -11.27 -38.35
C ASN A 58 1.64 -12.57 -38.37
N ILE A 59 2.22 -12.87 -39.53
CA ILE A 59 3.03 -14.08 -39.77
C ILE A 59 4.33 -14.09 -38.95
N GLU A 60 5.01 -12.95 -38.80
CA GLU A 60 6.26 -12.87 -38.03
C GLU A 60 6.02 -13.12 -36.54
N ILE A 61 4.91 -12.58 -35.98
CA ILE A 61 4.53 -12.85 -34.59
C ILE A 61 4.22 -14.34 -34.40
N ALA A 62 3.50 -14.97 -35.34
CA ALA A 62 3.17 -16.39 -35.28
C ALA A 62 4.42 -17.28 -35.29
N TYR A 63 5.38 -16.98 -36.16
CA TYR A 63 6.67 -17.67 -36.24
C TYR A 63 7.46 -17.53 -34.93
N GLN A 64 7.61 -16.30 -34.41
CA GLN A 64 8.37 -16.02 -33.19
C GLN A 64 7.71 -16.62 -31.94
N PHE A 65 6.37 -16.68 -31.90
CA PHE A 65 5.60 -17.36 -30.87
C PHE A 65 5.86 -18.86 -30.91
N ALA A 66 5.75 -19.48 -32.10
CA ALA A 66 5.94 -20.92 -32.27
C ALA A 66 7.29 -21.39 -31.73
N GLY A 67 8.37 -20.70 -32.09
CA GLY A 67 9.73 -21.07 -31.69
C GLY A 67 9.96 -21.02 -30.18
N ARG A 68 9.27 -20.13 -29.47
CA ARG A 68 9.41 -19.99 -28.02
C ARG A 68 8.46 -20.91 -27.26
N ALA A 69 7.21 -20.97 -27.69
CA ALA A 69 6.15 -21.73 -27.04
C ALA A 69 6.51 -23.21 -26.87
N VAL A 70 7.20 -23.83 -27.83
CA VAL A 70 7.65 -25.24 -27.73
C VAL A 70 8.39 -25.51 -26.41
N SER A 71 9.29 -24.61 -26.01
CA SER A 71 10.09 -24.77 -24.79
C SER A 71 9.35 -24.46 -23.47
N LEU A 72 8.12 -23.93 -23.58
CA LEU A 72 7.29 -23.45 -22.48
C LEU A 72 6.06 -24.33 -22.23
N LEU A 73 5.67 -25.20 -23.18
CA LEU A 73 4.47 -26.04 -23.09
C LEU A 73 4.46 -26.96 -21.86
N ASP A 74 5.62 -27.37 -21.36
CA ASP A 74 5.75 -28.20 -20.16
C ASP A 74 5.97 -27.38 -18.87
N LYS A 75 6.18 -26.07 -19.00
CA LYS A 75 6.55 -25.18 -17.89
C LYS A 75 5.41 -24.24 -17.47
N LEU A 76 4.51 -23.90 -18.38
CA LEU A 76 3.44 -22.93 -18.16
C LEU A 76 2.07 -23.58 -18.31
N ASP A 77 1.11 -23.10 -17.52
CA ASP A 77 -0.30 -23.43 -17.74
C ASP A 77 -0.72 -22.90 -19.13
N ARG A 78 -1.59 -23.67 -19.80
CA ARG A 78 -2.21 -23.28 -21.08
C ARG A 78 -2.81 -21.88 -21.00
N ARG A 79 -3.47 -21.52 -19.90
CA ARG A 79 -4.07 -20.18 -19.75
C ARG A 79 -3.06 -19.03 -19.84
N VAL A 80 -1.85 -19.24 -19.31
CA VAL A 80 -0.77 -18.23 -19.35
C VAL A 80 -0.27 -18.08 -20.78
N LEU A 81 -0.06 -19.20 -21.48
CA LEU A 81 0.33 -19.21 -22.89
C LEU A 81 -0.72 -18.54 -23.81
N GLU A 82 -2.01 -18.77 -23.54
CA GLU A 82 -3.11 -18.13 -24.26
C GLU A 82 -3.13 -16.61 -24.03
N THR A 83 -2.99 -16.19 -22.77
CA THR A 83 -2.96 -14.75 -22.42
C THR A 83 -1.75 -14.06 -23.05
N TRP A 84 -0.60 -14.74 -23.09
CA TRP A 84 0.59 -14.25 -23.76
C TRP A 84 0.38 -14.04 -25.26
N ALA A 85 -0.21 -15.02 -25.95
CA ALA A 85 -0.54 -14.92 -27.37
C ALA A 85 -1.52 -13.77 -27.65
N LEU A 86 -2.58 -13.65 -26.84
CA LEU A 86 -3.57 -12.58 -26.96
C LEU A 86 -2.96 -11.19 -26.72
N THR A 87 -2.09 -11.06 -25.70
CA THR A 87 -1.43 -9.79 -25.38
C THR A 87 -0.52 -9.32 -26.52
N ALA A 88 0.21 -10.25 -27.15
CA ALA A 88 1.04 -9.92 -28.30
C ALA A 88 0.20 -9.41 -29.49
N MET A 89 -0.96 -10.03 -29.75
CA MET A 89 -1.88 -9.58 -30.81
C MET A 89 -2.51 -8.22 -30.49
N ASP A 90 -3.00 -7.99 -29.26
CA ASP A 90 -3.54 -6.67 -28.85
C ASP A 90 -2.49 -5.56 -28.95
N THR A 91 -1.25 -5.86 -28.54
CA THR A 91 -0.13 -4.92 -28.64
C THR A 91 0.17 -4.58 -30.10
N TYR A 92 0.11 -5.57 -31.00
CA TYR A 92 0.27 -5.34 -32.43
C TYR A 92 -0.80 -4.40 -32.98
N ASP A 93 -2.06 -4.65 -32.66
CA ASP A 93 -3.19 -3.84 -33.15
C ASP A 93 -3.11 -2.38 -32.66
N ARG A 94 -2.58 -2.16 -31.46
CA ARG A 94 -2.48 -0.83 -30.84
C ARG A 94 -1.21 -0.05 -31.20
N THR A 95 -0.07 -0.73 -31.26
CA THR A 95 1.27 -0.10 -31.27
C THR A 95 2.20 -0.62 -32.35
N GLY A 96 1.79 -1.68 -33.06
CA GLY A 96 2.50 -2.25 -34.19
C GLY A 96 3.50 -3.35 -33.85
N LEU A 97 4.17 -3.85 -34.89
CA LEU A 97 4.98 -5.08 -34.86
C LEU A 97 6.12 -5.06 -33.84
N ARG A 98 6.82 -3.93 -33.71
CA ARG A 98 8.03 -3.85 -32.89
C ARG A 98 7.74 -4.18 -31.42
N ASP A 99 6.67 -3.64 -30.89
CA ASP A 99 6.28 -3.77 -29.49
C ASP A 99 5.66 -5.14 -29.22
N ALA A 100 4.85 -5.66 -30.15
CA ALA A 100 4.36 -7.02 -30.09
C ALA A 100 5.49 -8.06 -30.06
N LEU A 101 6.54 -7.87 -30.87
CA LEU A 101 7.72 -8.73 -30.84
C LEU A 101 8.54 -8.59 -29.55
N LEU A 102 8.48 -7.46 -28.84
CA LEU A 102 9.08 -7.36 -27.51
C LEU A 102 8.33 -8.21 -26.49
N VAL A 103 6.99 -8.23 -26.53
CA VAL A 103 6.16 -9.13 -25.70
C VAL A 103 6.50 -10.60 -25.96
N ILE A 104 6.67 -10.98 -27.23
CA ILE A 104 7.07 -12.35 -27.58
C ILE A 104 8.51 -12.64 -27.14
N ARG A 105 9.44 -11.69 -27.23
CA ARG A 105 10.84 -11.90 -26.83
C ARG A 105 11.01 -12.03 -25.32
N ASN A 106 10.26 -11.26 -24.53
CA ASN A 106 10.44 -11.15 -23.09
C ASN A 106 9.44 -12.03 -22.33
N VAL A 107 9.37 -13.31 -22.69
CA VAL A 107 8.38 -14.23 -22.13
C VAL A 107 8.58 -14.46 -20.64
N GLU A 108 9.81 -14.46 -20.14
CA GLU A 108 10.09 -14.60 -18.70
C GLU A 108 9.53 -13.42 -17.91
N GLN A 109 9.66 -12.20 -18.44
CA GLN A 109 9.07 -11.00 -17.84
C GLN A 109 7.54 -11.06 -17.90
N PHE A 110 6.98 -11.55 -19.02
CA PHE A 110 5.54 -11.75 -19.15
C PHE A 110 5.02 -12.78 -18.14
N VAL A 111 5.65 -13.95 -18.04
CA VAL A 111 5.30 -15.02 -17.10
C VAL A 111 5.38 -14.51 -15.67
N HIS A 112 6.47 -13.85 -15.30
CA HIS A 112 6.61 -13.25 -13.98
C HIS A 112 5.48 -12.25 -13.71
N SER A 113 5.17 -11.37 -14.67
CA SER A 113 4.05 -10.42 -14.55
C SER A 113 2.67 -11.07 -14.55
N SER A 114 2.51 -12.22 -15.21
CA SER A 114 1.27 -12.98 -15.31
C SER A 114 1.02 -13.81 -14.06
N GLU A 115 2.04 -14.43 -13.47
CA GLU A 115 1.99 -15.10 -12.17
C GLU A 115 1.70 -14.09 -11.05
N ILE A 116 2.37 -12.93 -11.09
CA ILE A 116 2.07 -11.77 -10.24
C ILE A 116 0.62 -11.30 -10.41
N ARG A 117 0.04 -11.34 -11.61
CA ARG A 117 -1.37 -10.98 -11.85
C ARG A 117 -2.37 -12.10 -11.54
N THR A 118 -1.94 -13.37 -11.53
CA THR A 118 -2.84 -14.51 -11.29
C THR A 118 -2.98 -14.82 -9.81
N ALA A 119 -1.93 -14.58 -9.01
CA ALA A 119 -1.94 -14.78 -7.56
C ALA A 119 -1.88 -13.46 -6.75
N GLY A 120 -1.38 -12.38 -7.34
CA GLY A 120 -1.23 -11.09 -6.67
C GLY A 120 -2.44 -10.18 -6.78
N THR A 121 -2.51 -9.24 -5.85
CA THR A 121 -3.55 -8.23 -5.73
C THR A 121 -3.07 -6.93 -6.35
N VAL A 122 -3.78 -6.44 -7.38
CA VAL A 122 -3.48 -5.16 -8.04
C VAL A 122 -4.10 -4.01 -7.23
N PHE A 123 -3.35 -2.93 -7.05
CA PHE A 123 -3.79 -1.76 -6.28
C PHE A 123 -5.14 -1.20 -6.76
N GLU A 124 -5.31 -1.02 -8.07
CA GLU A 124 -6.52 -0.44 -8.66
C GLU A 124 -7.78 -1.22 -8.28
N ASP A 125 -7.69 -2.56 -8.24
CA ASP A 125 -8.82 -3.45 -7.93
C ASP A 125 -9.26 -3.37 -6.47
N VAL A 126 -8.34 -3.02 -5.54
CA VAL A 126 -8.60 -3.07 -4.09
C VAL A 126 -8.63 -1.70 -3.42
N SER A 127 -8.11 -0.67 -4.08
CA SER A 127 -8.00 0.69 -3.55
C SER A 127 -9.33 1.24 -3.00
N GLY A 128 -10.44 1.06 -3.72
CA GLY A 128 -11.77 1.52 -3.28
C GLY A 128 -12.26 0.83 -2.01
N ILE A 129 -12.01 -0.48 -1.88
CA ILE A 129 -12.39 -1.28 -0.70
C ILE A 129 -11.51 -0.88 0.48
N LEU A 130 -10.19 -0.79 0.27
CA LEU A 130 -9.23 -0.42 1.31
C LEU A 130 -9.45 1.01 1.79
N LEU A 131 -9.76 1.96 0.90
CA LEU A 131 -10.09 3.33 1.29
C LEU A 131 -11.36 3.38 2.14
N THR A 132 -12.36 2.56 1.83
CA THR A 132 -13.58 2.44 2.64
C THR A 132 -13.26 1.85 4.02
N PHE A 133 -12.39 0.85 4.08
CA PHE A 133 -11.89 0.29 5.33
C PHE A 133 -11.16 1.34 6.18
N VAL A 134 -10.23 2.11 5.59
CA VAL A 134 -9.49 3.19 6.28
C VAL A 134 -10.43 4.26 6.81
N ARG A 135 -11.44 4.67 6.02
CA ARG A 135 -12.45 5.64 6.45
C ARG A 135 -13.31 5.14 7.60
N GLY A 136 -13.41 3.82 7.79
CA GLY A 136 -14.07 3.20 8.93
C GLY A 136 -13.20 3.13 10.19
N LEU A 137 -11.90 3.43 10.09
CA LEU A 137 -11.00 3.53 11.24
C LEU A 137 -11.09 4.93 11.85
N SER A 138 -10.99 5.02 13.19
CA SER A 138 -10.99 6.30 13.90
C SER A 138 -9.74 7.14 13.56
N GLY A 139 -9.90 8.47 13.59
CA GLY A 139 -8.81 9.43 13.38
C GLY A 139 -9.08 10.40 12.24
N ARG A 140 -8.02 10.90 11.61
CA ARG A 140 -8.10 11.81 10.46
C ARG A 140 -8.46 11.06 9.19
N LYS A 141 -9.03 11.78 8.22
CA LYS A 141 -9.25 11.25 6.87
C LYS A 141 -7.92 11.09 6.14
N LEU A 142 -7.50 9.85 5.95
CA LEU A 142 -6.30 9.51 5.20
C LEU A 142 -6.62 9.26 3.72
N LYS A 143 -5.64 9.53 2.86
CA LYS A 143 -5.67 9.17 1.44
C LYS A 143 -5.03 7.79 1.23
N LEU A 144 -5.28 7.20 0.08
CA LEU A 144 -4.65 5.94 -0.34
C LEU A 144 -4.16 6.11 -1.77
N GLU A 145 -2.85 5.96 -1.96
CA GLU A 145 -2.19 6.16 -3.25
C GLU A 145 -1.19 5.04 -3.54
N GLN A 146 -0.71 4.98 -4.79
CA GLN A 146 0.26 4.00 -5.23
C GLN A 146 1.69 4.55 -5.11
N ALA A 147 2.63 3.72 -4.68
CA ALA A 147 4.07 4.00 -4.72
C ALA A 147 4.88 2.74 -5.06
N ASP A 148 6.20 2.81 -4.86
CA ASP A 148 7.14 1.70 -5.06
C ASP A 148 7.16 0.72 -3.89
N ALA A 149 6.95 1.21 -2.67
CA ALA A 149 6.90 0.42 -1.45
C ALA A 149 5.74 0.88 -0.53
N PRO A 150 5.31 0.05 0.45
CA PRO A 150 4.40 0.51 1.48
C PRO A 150 5.09 1.52 2.41
N TYR A 151 4.57 2.73 2.51
CA TYR A 151 4.99 3.73 3.51
C TYR A 151 3.86 4.75 3.71
N THR A 152 3.95 5.58 4.73
CA THR A 152 3.05 6.73 4.90
C THR A 152 3.83 8.02 5.07
N ASP A 153 3.29 9.12 4.55
CA ASP A 153 3.76 10.47 4.83
C ASP A 153 2.97 11.13 5.98
N SER A 154 2.16 10.35 6.71
CA SER A 154 1.18 10.71 7.75
C SER A 154 -0.14 11.35 7.30
N GLU A 155 -0.32 11.60 6.00
CA GLU A 155 -1.57 12.08 5.37
C GLU A 155 -2.13 11.08 4.34
N THR A 156 -1.23 10.36 3.69
CA THR A 156 -1.46 9.41 2.62
C THR A 156 -0.81 8.08 3.00
N LEU A 157 -1.55 7.01 2.76
CA LEU A 157 -1.07 5.64 2.88
C LEU A 157 -0.69 5.19 1.47
N PHE A 158 0.54 4.70 1.31
CA PHE A 158 1.04 4.26 0.01
C PHE A 158 1.13 2.73 -0.03
N LEU A 159 0.73 2.15 -1.16
CA LEU A 159 0.87 0.73 -1.45
C LEU A 159 1.58 0.51 -2.79
N PRO A 160 2.28 -0.62 -2.97
CA PRO A 160 2.84 -0.96 -4.26
C PRO A 160 1.73 -1.22 -5.30
N ALA A 161 2.08 -1.10 -6.59
CA ALA A 161 1.19 -1.36 -7.72
C ALA A 161 0.55 -2.75 -7.67
N VAL A 162 1.33 -3.74 -7.22
CA VAL A 162 0.91 -5.13 -7.09
C VAL A 162 1.50 -5.72 -5.81
N ILE A 163 0.68 -6.46 -5.07
CA ILE A 163 1.05 -7.20 -3.87
C ILE A 163 0.94 -8.69 -4.18
N SER A 164 2.07 -9.38 -4.25
CA SER A 164 2.14 -10.79 -4.66
C SER A 164 3.07 -11.61 -3.75
N TRP A 165 3.08 -11.31 -2.45
CA TRP A 165 3.98 -11.94 -1.48
C TRP A 165 3.40 -13.22 -0.89
N MET A 166 2.09 -13.43 -1.07
CA MET A 166 1.36 -14.62 -0.66
C MET A 166 1.02 -15.49 -1.88
N GLU A 167 0.72 -16.77 -1.61
CA GLU A 167 0.37 -17.75 -2.66
C GLU A 167 -1.02 -17.51 -3.27
N THR A 168 -1.94 -16.88 -2.53
CA THR A 168 -3.33 -16.68 -2.94
C THR A 168 -3.71 -15.20 -3.02
N VAL A 169 -4.69 -14.89 -3.88
CA VAL A 169 -5.22 -13.53 -4.03
C VAL A 169 -5.89 -13.07 -2.74
N GLU A 170 -6.59 -13.97 -2.03
CA GLU A 170 -7.24 -13.68 -0.75
C GLU A 170 -6.22 -13.30 0.33
N ASP A 171 -5.10 -14.01 0.41
CA ASP A 171 -4.04 -13.69 1.36
C ASP A 171 -3.28 -12.43 0.94
N ASN A 172 -3.07 -12.18 -0.36
CA ASN A 172 -2.49 -10.92 -0.85
C ASN A 172 -3.40 -9.72 -0.59
N PHE A 173 -4.73 -9.87 -0.70
CA PHE A 173 -5.69 -8.85 -0.28
C PHE A 173 -5.64 -8.63 1.24
N SER A 174 -5.56 -9.71 2.02
CA SER A 174 -5.42 -9.62 3.48
C SER A 174 -4.13 -8.90 3.87
N LEU A 175 -3.04 -9.15 3.13
CA LEU A 175 -1.76 -8.46 3.30
C LEU A 175 -1.86 -6.98 2.95
N ALA A 176 -2.53 -6.61 1.85
CA ALA A 176 -2.80 -5.22 1.50
C ALA A 176 -3.55 -4.49 2.61
N LYS A 177 -4.55 -5.15 3.20
CA LYS A 177 -5.31 -4.63 4.34
C LYS A 177 -4.44 -4.46 5.59
N ALA A 178 -3.55 -5.42 5.87
CA ALA A 178 -2.60 -5.35 6.98
C ALA A 178 -1.60 -4.19 6.80
N MET A 179 -1.06 -3.98 5.59
CA MET A 179 -0.16 -2.87 5.28
C MET A 179 -0.82 -1.51 5.55
N VAL A 180 -2.05 -1.33 5.07
CA VAL A 180 -2.84 -0.11 5.26
C VAL A 180 -3.14 0.14 6.73
N ALA A 181 -3.55 -0.90 7.47
CA ALA A 181 -3.83 -0.77 8.90
C ALA A 181 -2.57 -0.49 9.72
N PHE A 182 -1.43 -1.07 9.35
CA PHE A 182 -0.16 -0.84 10.02
C PHE A 182 0.33 0.61 9.81
N GLN A 183 0.21 1.14 8.60
CA GLN A 183 0.48 2.55 8.32
C GLN A 183 -0.50 3.49 9.05
N TRP A 184 -1.79 3.16 9.08
CA TRP A 184 -2.76 3.90 9.91
C TRP A 184 -2.34 3.88 11.39
N ALA A 185 -1.91 2.74 11.92
CA ALA A 185 -1.46 2.59 13.30
C ALA A 185 -0.29 3.54 13.63
N GLN A 186 0.66 3.72 12.70
CA GLN A 186 1.77 4.66 12.88
C GLN A 186 1.28 6.09 13.15
N THR A 187 0.21 6.51 12.46
CA THR A 187 -0.43 7.82 12.69
C THR A 187 -1.26 7.82 13.98
N ARG A 188 -2.10 6.80 14.18
CA ARG A 188 -3.07 6.68 15.28
C ARG A 188 -2.41 6.66 16.65
N PHE A 189 -1.26 5.99 16.75
CA PHE A 189 -0.53 5.79 18.01
C PHE A 189 0.73 6.65 18.11
N GLY A 190 0.87 7.66 17.24
CA GLY A 190 1.84 8.73 17.41
C GLY A 190 3.30 8.35 17.17
N SER A 191 3.59 7.41 16.27
CA SER A 191 4.97 7.04 15.90
C SER A 191 5.81 8.23 15.42
N PHE A 192 5.15 9.24 14.84
CA PHE A 192 5.78 10.43 14.26
C PHE A 192 5.80 11.65 15.19
N ARG A 193 5.41 11.48 16.47
CA ARG A 193 5.50 12.56 17.48
C ARG A 193 6.94 12.80 17.93
N ALA A 194 7.79 11.80 17.76
CA ALA A 194 9.22 11.89 17.99
C ALA A 194 9.93 12.51 16.78
N ASP A 195 10.85 13.45 17.04
CA ASP A 195 11.81 13.89 16.03
C ASP A 195 12.88 12.82 15.84
N LEU A 196 12.66 11.95 14.85
CA LEU A 196 13.57 10.85 14.52
C LEU A 196 14.92 11.35 14.00
N HIS A 197 15.00 12.53 13.37
CA HIS A 197 16.29 13.06 12.92
C HIS A 197 17.18 13.37 14.11
N THR A 198 16.63 14.10 15.09
CA THR A 198 17.36 14.42 16.32
C THR A 198 17.64 13.16 17.14
N ALA A 199 16.67 12.25 17.28
CA ALA A 199 16.82 11.05 18.10
C ALA A 199 17.86 10.06 17.56
N LEU A 200 18.07 10.02 16.24
CA LEU A 200 19.01 9.09 15.60
C LEU A 200 20.38 9.72 15.30
N ALA A 201 20.54 11.03 15.46
CA ALA A 201 21.74 11.78 15.06
C ALA A 201 23.04 11.27 15.70
N ASP A 202 22.98 10.84 16.97
CA ASP A 202 24.14 10.42 17.75
C ASP A 202 24.57 8.96 17.48
N TYR A 203 23.82 8.21 16.67
CA TYR A 203 24.16 6.84 16.34
C TYR A 203 25.16 6.77 15.18
N PRO A 204 26.27 5.99 15.31
CA PRO A 204 27.27 5.87 14.26
C PRO A 204 26.72 5.36 12.92
N ASP A 205 25.74 4.46 12.96
CA ASP A 205 25.02 3.95 11.80
C ASP A 205 23.54 4.31 11.95
N GLN A 206 23.16 5.44 11.35
CA GLN A 206 21.79 5.95 11.42
C GLN A 206 20.79 5.03 10.70
N THR A 207 21.22 4.32 9.66
CA THR A 207 20.37 3.34 8.95
C THR A 207 20.05 2.15 9.85
N HIS A 208 21.06 1.61 10.54
CA HIS A 208 20.85 0.56 11.54
C HIS A 208 19.99 1.06 12.70
N ALA A 209 20.22 2.27 13.18
CA ALA A 209 19.39 2.87 14.24
C ALA A 209 17.92 3.03 13.82
N LEU A 210 17.67 3.47 12.59
CA LEU A 210 16.32 3.56 12.02
C LEU A 210 15.66 2.18 11.90
N ASN A 211 16.38 1.17 11.45
CA ASN A 211 15.87 -0.21 11.36
C ASN A 211 15.54 -0.78 12.75
N CYS A 212 16.40 -0.55 13.74
CA CYS A 212 16.15 -0.93 15.12
C CYS A 212 14.93 -0.20 15.70
N PHE A 213 14.83 1.11 15.49
CA PHE A 213 13.67 1.90 15.91
C PHE A 213 12.39 1.34 15.29
N PHE A 214 12.39 1.09 13.97
CA PHE A 214 11.18 0.64 13.30
C PHE A 214 10.77 -0.78 13.71
N ALA A 215 11.73 -1.66 14.01
CA ALA A 215 11.45 -2.97 14.58
C ALA A 215 10.83 -2.86 15.99
N LEU A 216 11.33 -1.96 16.85
CA LEU A 216 10.74 -1.70 18.16
C LEU A 216 9.33 -1.13 18.02
N GLU A 217 9.16 -0.17 17.13
CA GLU A 217 7.88 0.47 16.88
C GLU A 217 6.86 -0.53 16.32
N THR A 218 7.29 -1.48 15.50
CA THR A 218 6.45 -2.60 15.04
C THR A 218 5.92 -3.42 16.21
N LEU A 219 6.74 -3.72 17.22
CA LEU A 219 6.30 -4.45 18.42
C LEU A 219 5.24 -3.66 19.21
N ARG A 220 5.45 -2.36 19.38
CA ARG A 220 4.51 -1.47 20.07
C ARG A 220 3.18 -1.37 19.31
N LEU A 221 3.24 -1.14 18.00
CA LEU A 221 2.06 -1.00 17.14
C LEU A 221 1.27 -2.29 17.00
N GLU A 222 1.92 -3.46 16.91
CA GLU A 222 1.24 -4.76 16.95
C GLU A 222 0.47 -4.95 18.27
N ALA A 223 1.05 -4.55 19.40
CA ALA A 223 0.36 -4.60 20.69
C ALA A 223 -0.85 -3.63 20.76
N CYS A 224 -0.72 -2.43 20.19
CA CYS A 224 -1.82 -1.48 20.07
C CYS A 224 -2.95 -2.04 19.18
N LEU A 225 -2.61 -2.58 18.01
CA LEU A 225 -3.54 -3.20 17.07
C LEU A 225 -4.23 -4.43 17.69
N ALA A 226 -3.52 -5.23 18.49
CA ALA A 226 -4.11 -6.37 19.19
C ALA A 226 -5.26 -5.97 20.13
N ARG A 227 -5.17 -4.78 20.74
CA ARG A 227 -6.19 -4.23 21.62
C ARG A 227 -7.33 -3.56 20.84
N GLU A 228 -7.02 -2.76 19.83
CA GLU A 228 -8.02 -1.96 19.09
C GLU A 228 -8.73 -2.76 18.00
N LEU A 229 -8.02 -3.68 17.34
CA LEU A 229 -8.48 -4.46 16.18
C LEU A 229 -8.05 -5.95 16.32
N PRO A 230 -8.56 -6.70 17.32
CA PRO A 230 -8.14 -8.07 17.58
C PRO A 230 -8.43 -9.04 16.42
N GLY A 231 -9.51 -8.80 15.67
CA GLY A 231 -9.85 -9.58 14.48
C GLY A 231 -8.77 -9.48 13.40
N LEU A 232 -8.39 -8.24 13.07
CA LEU A 232 -7.34 -7.96 12.09
C LEU A 232 -5.98 -8.48 12.55
N THR A 233 -5.67 -8.35 13.84
CA THR A 233 -4.40 -8.82 14.38
C THR A 233 -4.25 -10.35 14.25
N ARG A 234 -5.33 -11.12 14.38
CA ARG A 234 -5.30 -12.56 14.10
C ARG A 234 -4.92 -12.84 12.64
N ASP A 235 -5.45 -12.06 11.70
CA ASP A 235 -5.10 -12.19 10.29
C ASP A 235 -3.64 -11.82 10.04
N MET A 236 -3.13 -10.75 10.68
CA MET A 236 -1.72 -10.34 10.61
C MET A 236 -0.78 -11.43 11.14
N LEU A 237 -1.10 -12.05 12.28
CA LEU A 237 -0.32 -13.14 12.84
C LEU A 237 -0.33 -14.39 11.94
N ARG A 238 -1.47 -14.69 11.30
CA ARG A 238 -1.59 -15.77 10.31
C ARG A 238 -0.66 -15.52 9.11
N LEU A 239 -0.62 -14.30 8.59
CA LEU A 239 0.26 -13.91 7.48
C LEU A 239 1.75 -14.04 7.87
N LYS A 240 2.12 -13.59 9.08
CA LYS A 240 3.50 -13.77 9.61
C LYS A 240 3.88 -15.24 9.70
N ALA A 241 3.00 -16.09 10.21
CA ALA A 241 3.27 -17.53 10.33
C ALA A 241 3.45 -18.21 8.97
N GLN A 242 2.64 -17.86 7.96
CA GLN A 242 2.78 -18.37 6.59
C GLN A 242 4.16 -18.05 5.99
N LEU A 243 4.71 -16.88 6.31
CA LEU A 243 6.02 -16.44 5.84
C LEU A 243 7.18 -16.76 6.80
N GLN A 244 6.92 -17.49 7.90
CA GLN A 244 7.92 -17.84 8.93
C GLN A 244 8.57 -16.60 9.59
N GLN A 245 7.78 -15.54 9.77
CA GLN A 245 8.17 -14.25 10.36
C GLN A 245 7.63 -14.06 11.80
N ASP A 246 7.26 -15.15 12.46
CA ASP A 246 6.67 -15.18 13.80
C ASP A 246 7.71 -15.28 14.93
N THR A 247 8.97 -15.54 14.58
CA THR A 247 10.04 -15.75 15.55
C THR A 247 10.77 -14.45 15.87
N LEU A 248 10.66 -14.00 17.13
CA LEU A 248 11.40 -12.85 17.65
C LEU A 248 12.70 -13.29 18.34
N PRO A 249 13.87 -12.70 18.03
CA PRO A 249 15.13 -13.07 18.68
C PRO A 249 15.10 -12.85 20.21
N PRO A 250 15.80 -13.67 21.02
CA PRO A 250 15.70 -13.62 22.49
C PRO A 250 15.98 -12.25 23.11
N HIS A 251 16.94 -11.49 22.56
CA HIS A 251 17.32 -10.17 23.05
C HIS A 251 16.23 -9.10 22.81
N TRP A 252 15.27 -9.36 21.91
CA TRP A 252 14.12 -8.47 21.67
C TRP A 252 12.90 -8.82 22.52
N GLN A 253 12.83 -9.99 23.15
CA GLN A 253 11.64 -10.44 23.91
C GLN A 253 11.34 -9.55 25.14
N ALA A 254 12.38 -9.10 25.84
CA ALA A 254 12.24 -8.18 26.96
C ALA A 254 11.74 -6.80 26.50
N LEU A 255 12.21 -6.33 25.33
CA LEU A 255 11.79 -5.07 24.72
C LEU A 255 10.34 -5.17 24.25
N ALA A 256 9.94 -6.28 23.63
CA ALA A 256 8.56 -6.55 23.25
C ALA A 256 7.61 -6.55 24.45
N SER A 257 7.99 -7.20 25.56
CA SER A 257 7.19 -7.21 26.79
C SER A 257 6.98 -5.79 27.35
N ARG A 258 8.01 -4.94 27.31
CA ARG A 258 7.90 -3.54 27.75
C ARG A 258 7.00 -2.72 26.83
N LEU A 259 7.19 -2.85 25.52
CA LEU A 259 6.43 -2.10 24.52
C LEU A 259 4.98 -2.58 24.33
N ALA A 260 4.65 -3.76 24.89
CA ALA A 260 3.29 -4.26 24.91
C ALA A 260 2.40 -3.56 25.95
N ASP A 261 2.96 -2.79 26.88
CA ASP A 261 2.20 -2.03 27.88
C ASP A 261 1.17 -1.10 27.20
N ALA A 262 -0.01 -0.96 27.80
CA ALA A 262 -1.09 -0.15 27.24
C ALA A 262 -0.76 1.36 27.22
N ALA A 263 0.13 1.81 28.11
CA ALA A 263 0.59 3.19 28.21
C ALA A 263 1.85 3.47 27.38
N ALA A 264 2.45 2.46 26.72
CA ALA A 264 3.70 2.62 25.99
C ALA A 264 3.55 3.62 24.82
N SER A 265 4.39 4.66 24.82
CA SER A 265 4.45 5.68 23.78
C SER A 265 5.65 5.47 22.85
N VAL A 266 5.79 6.33 21.83
CA VAL A 266 7.01 6.38 21.01
C VAL A 266 8.25 6.71 21.84
N ASP A 267 8.11 7.39 22.98
CA ASP A 267 9.23 7.67 23.89
C ASP A 267 9.75 6.40 24.55
N ASP A 268 8.87 5.43 24.83
CA ASP A 268 9.31 4.10 25.29
C ASP A 268 10.03 3.32 24.20
N THR A 269 9.59 3.46 22.94
CA THR A 269 10.31 2.92 21.76
C THR A 269 11.72 3.52 21.71
N LEU A 270 11.85 4.85 21.80
CA LEU A 270 13.15 5.53 21.84
C LEU A 270 14.00 5.11 23.04
N ALA A 271 13.41 4.96 24.22
CA ALA A 271 14.11 4.51 25.42
C ALA A 271 14.61 3.06 25.32
N CYS A 272 14.01 2.24 24.45
CA CYS A 272 14.48 0.88 24.15
C CYS A 272 15.58 0.84 23.09
N LEU A 273 15.71 1.89 22.27
CA LEU A 273 16.62 1.95 21.13
C LEU A 273 18.10 1.71 21.49
N PRO A 274 18.68 2.28 22.58
CA PRO A 274 20.07 2.02 22.94
C PRO A 274 20.38 0.53 23.16
N THR A 275 19.45 -0.20 23.77
CA THR A 275 19.58 -1.65 24.00
C THR A 275 19.41 -2.43 22.70
N ALA A 276 18.42 -2.06 21.87
CA ALA A 276 18.16 -2.72 20.60
C ALA A 276 19.34 -2.55 19.61
N TYR A 277 19.95 -1.36 19.58
CA TYR A 277 21.03 -1.02 18.67
C TYR A 277 22.28 -1.91 18.81
N LEU A 278 22.50 -2.48 20.01
CA LEU A 278 23.61 -3.41 20.27
C LEU A 278 23.48 -4.76 19.55
N HIS A 279 22.35 -5.00 18.90
CA HIS A 279 22.04 -6.24 18.22
C HIS A 279 21.59 -6.00 16.79
N PRO A 280 21.70 -7.01 15.90
CA PRO A 280 21.12 -6.92 14.56
C PRO A 280 19.61 -6.65 14.64
N ALA A 281 19.12 -5.75 13.79
CA ALA A 281 17.69 -5.53 13.65
C ALA A 281 17.02 -6.82 13.11
N PRO A 282 15.84 -7.21 13.64
CA PRO A 282 15.04 -8.28 13.09
C PRO A 282 14.71 -8.01 11.62
N GLN A 283 14.50 -9.08 10.86
CA GLN A 283 14.00 -8.93 9.49
C GLN A 283 12.60 -8.28 9.52
N PRO A 284 12.33 -7.32 8.63
CA PRO A 284 11.03 -6.69 8.55
C PRO A 284 9.90 -7.69 8.29
N VAL A 285 8.75 -7.48 8.91
CA VAL A 285 7.56 -8.31 8.67
C VAL A 285 6.83 -7.85 7.40
N CYS A 286 6.04 -8.75 6.81
CA CYS A 286 5.44 -8.57 5.48
C CYS A 286 4.51 -7.35 5.31
N TYR A 287 4.00 -6.77 6.38
CA TYR A 287 3.16 -5.57 6.30
C TYR A 287 3.85 -4.30 6.82
N GLN A 288 5.10 -4.40 7.27
CA GLN A 288 5.80 -3.31 7.95
C GLN A 288 6.03 -2.11 7.02
N GLY A 289 6.45 -2.37 5.78
CA GLY A 289 6.78 -1.33 4.81
C GLY A 289 8.11 -0.62 5.14
N GLU A 290 8.19 0.66 4.79
CA GLU A 290 9.33 1.54 5.02
C GLU A 290 8.96 2.73 5.92
N LEU A 291 9.94 3.17 6.70
CA LEU A 291 9.86 4.43 7.45
C LEU A 291 10.66 5.49 6.69
N ARG A 292 10.03 6.61 6.32
CA ARG A 292 10.65 7.71 5.57
C ARG A 292 10.59 9.02 6.38
N PRO A 293 11.44 9.20 7.42
CA PRO A 293 11.35 10.32 8.36
C PRO A 293 11.36 11.70 7.70
N ASP A 294 12.21 11.93 6.68
CA ASP A 294 12.30 13.22 5.99
C ASP A 294 10.97 13.62 5.33
N ILE A 295 10.31 12.68 4.67
CA ILE A 295 9.03 12.91 3.99
C ILE A 295 7.96 13.24 5.03
N VAL A 296 7.89 12.44 6.09
CA VAL A 296 6.91 12.66 7.16
C VAL A 296 7.14 13.99 7.85
N ALA A 297 8.37 14.35 8.18
CA ALA A 297 8.71 15.61 8.82
C ALA A 297 8.30 16.81 7.97
N GLY A 298 8.55 16.76 6.65
CA GLY A 298 8.14 17.81 5.72
C GLY A 298 6.61 17.97 5.63
N VAL A 299 5.89 16.86 5.48
CA VAL A 299 4.41 16.87 5.39
C VAL A 299 3.78 17.29 6.71
N LEU A 300 4.29 16.79 7.84
CA LEU A 300 3.85 17.16 9.19
C LEU A 300 4.04 18.64 9.46
N ALA A 301 5.22 19.20 9.18
CA ALA A 301 5.48 20.62 9.41
C ALA A 301 4.53 21.51 8.58
N ALA A 302 4.33 21.18 7.30
CA ALA A 302 3.38 21.90 6.45
C ALA A 302 1.93 21.77 6.95
N ARG A 303 1.55 20.58 7.45
CA ARG A 303 0.23 20.33 8.02
C ARG A 303 -0.01 21.12 9.30
N LEU A 304 0.94 21.12 10.24
CA LEU A 304 0.78 21.81 11.52
C LEU A 304 0.54 23.31 11.33
N GLU A 305 1.31 23.96 10.45
CA GLU A 305 1.11 25.39 10.15
C GLU A 305 -0.26 25.65 9.52
N ARG A 306 -0.66 24.84 8.53
CA ARG A 306 -1.96 24.94 7.87
C ARG A 306 -3.12 24.71 8.83
N GLU A 307 -3.07 23.63 9.62
CA GLU A 307 -4.15 23.24 10.53
C GLU A 307 -4.27 24.20 11.71
N LYS A 308 -3.16 24.74 12.22
CA LYS A 308 -3.16 25.83 13.20
C LYS A 308 -3.95 27.02 12.69
N MET A 309 -3.61 27.53 11.51
CA MET A 309 -4.29 28.69 10.93
C MET A 309 -5.76 28.39 10.66
N LEU A 310 -6.06 27.25 10.03
CA LEU A 310 -7.43 26.85 9.72
C LEU A 310 -8.29 26.72 10.98
N LEU A 311 -7.75 26.21 12.08
CA LEU A 311 -8.49 26.06 13.33
C LEU A 311 -8.84 27.42 13.91
N ARG A 312 -7.88 28.34 13.96
CA ARG A 312 -8.10 29.71 14.45
C ARG A 312 -9.14 30.45 13.63
N VAL A 313 -9.12 30.29 12.29
CA VAL A 313 -10.15 30.85 11.38
C VAL A 313 -11.52 30.25 11.69
N LYS A 314 -11.62 28.93 11.78
CA LYS A 314 -12.88 28.23 12.05
C LYS A 314 -13.47 28.57 13.42
N LEU A 315 -12.63 28.78 14.42
CA LEU A 315 -13.07 29.26 15.74
C LEU A 315 -13.59 30.69 15.67
N SER A 316 -13.01 31.56 14.84
CA SER A 316 -13.53 32.92 14.60
C SER A 316 -14.91 32.88 13.92
N GLU A 317 -15.06 32.07 12.86
CA GLU A 317 -16.36 31.87 12.18
C GLU A 317 -17.43 31.38 13.17
N LEU A 318 -17.06 30.45 14.05
CA LEU A 318 -17.94 29.91 15.09
C LEU A 318 -18.36 30.98 16.11
N VAL A 319 -17.44 31.85 16.51
CA VAL A 319 -17.74 32.98 17.41
C VAL A 319 -18.70 33.96 16.74
N ASP A 320 -18.46 34.32 15.47
CA ASP A 320 -19.32 35.24 14.73
C ASP A 320 -20.74 34.71 14.56
N ASP A 321 -20.88 33.42 14.27
CA ASP A 321 -22.18 32.78 14.11
C ASP A 321 -22.95 32.68 15.43
N LEU A 322 -22.26 32.47 16.55
CA LEU A 322 -22.86 32.51 17.89
C LEU A 322 -23.23 33.95 18.32
N HIS A 323 -22.38 34.94 18.01
CA HIS A 323 -22.65 36.35 18.31
C HIS A 323 -23.81 36.93 17.49
N LYS A 324 -24.06 36.47 16.26
CA LYS A 324 -25.26 36.84 15.48
C LYS A 324 -26.57 36.41 16.17
N GLN A 325 -26.51 35.47 17.11
CA GLN A 325 -27.66 34.94 17.84
C GLN A 325 -27.84 35.57 19.23
N GLN A 326 -26.95 36.48 19.66
CA GLN A 326 -26.94 37.11 20.99
C GLN A 326 -27.03 38.65 20.91
N ASP A 327 -27.62 39.28 21.94
CA ASP A 327 -27.66 40.75 22.06
C ASP A 327 -26.26 41.34 22.30
N GLU A 328 -25.96 42.49 21.69
CA GLU A 328 -24.61 43.11 21.69
C GLU A 328 -24.04 43.44 23.08
N ALA A 329 -24.88 43.47 24.11
CA ALA A 329 -24.52 43.85 25.48
C ALA A 329 -23.83 42.75 26.32
N GLU A 330 -23.81 41.49 25.86
CA GLU A 330 -23.26 40.34 26.62
C GLU A 330 -21.97 39.72 26.03
N LYS A 331 -21.31 40.38 25.07
CA LYS A 331 -20.12 39.85 24.37
C LYS A 331 -18.88 39.82 25.27
N LYS A 332 -18.70 38.71 26.00
CA LYS A 332 -17.43 38.36 26.66
C LYS A 332 -16.38 37.96 25.62
N PRO A 333 -15.07 38.22 25.85
CA PRO A 333 -14.02 37.72 24.96
C PRO A 333 -14.11 36.18 24.87
N PRO A 334 -14.02 35.58 23.68
CA PRO A 334 -14.19 34.15 23.50
C PRO A 334 -12.98 33.37 24.06
N VAL A 335 -13.22 32.50 25.04
CA VAL A 335 -12.22 31.57 25.56
C VAL A 335 -12.64 30.14 25.23
N PHE A 336 -11.93 29.51 24.30
CA PHE A 336 -12.13 28.10 23.98
C PHE A 336 -11.29 27.20 24.88
N SER A 337 -11.88 26.10 25.33
CA SER A 337 -11.12 25.03 25.99
C SER A 337 -11.65 23.64 25.60
N LEU A 338 -10.76 22.66 25.61
CA LEU A 338 -11.06 21.25 25.36
C LEU A 338 -11.04 20.48 26.66
N LYS A 339 -12.11 19.74 26.92
CA LYS A 339 -12.21 18.84 28.07
C LYS A 339 -12.29 17.39 27.57
N PRO A 340 -11.66 16.43 28.29
CA PRO A 340 -11.92 15.02 28.04
C PRO A 340 -13.41 14.71 28.30
N PRO A 341 -13.96 13.68 27.64
CA PRO A 341 -15.33 13.23 27.90
C PRO A 341 -15.49 12.77 29.36
N GLU A 342 -16.73 12.81 29.87
CA GLU A 342 -17.06 12.39 31.24
C GLU A 342 -16.56 10.96 31.58
N GLU A 343 -16.22 10.72 32.85
CA GLU A 343 -15.63 9.47 33.34
C GLU A 343 -16.53 8.25 33.05
N GLY A 344 -15.98 7.23 32.37
CA GLY A 344 -16.66 5.95 32.11
C GLY A 344 -16.37 5.33 30.74
N ASN A 345 -15.88 6.13 29.78
CA ASN A 345 -15.45 5.65 28.47
C ASN A 345 -13.92 5.57 28.37
N THR A 346 -13.43 4.60 27.62
CA THR A 346 -12.02 4.60 27.17
C THR A 346 -11.85 5.81 26.24
N PRO A 347 -10.97 6.78 26.53
CA PRO A 347 -10.88 8.01 25.76
C PRO A 347 -10.41 7.70 24.33
N GLN A 348 -11.35 7.77 23.37
CA GLN A 348 -11.00 7.76 21.96
C GLN A 348 -10.52 9.15 21.54
N ILE A 349 -9.67 9.22 20.52
CA ILE A 349 -9.02 10.48 20.12
C ILE A 349 -10.00 11.56 19.62
N ASP A 350 -11.13 11.11 19.10
CA ASP A 350 -12.26 11.87 18.58
C ASP A 350 -13.35 12.17 19.63
N GLN A 351 -13.22 11.65 20.85
CA GLN A 351 -14.12 11.97 21.96
C GLN A 351 -13.53 13.11 22.79
N PHE A 352 -14.12 14.31 22.67
CA PHE A 352 -13.77 15.49 23.45
C PHE A 352 -14.98 16.44 23.50
N GLU A 353 -15.04 17.26 24.55
CA GLU A 353 -16.00 18.34 24.69
C GLU A 353 -15.30 19.68 24.44
N ILE A 354 -15.86 20.51 23.57
CA ILE A 354 -15.38 21.87 23.35
C ILE A 354 -16.28 22.83 24.12
N THR A 355 -15.67 23.77 24.84
CA THR A 355 -16.39 24.79 25.60
C THR A 355 -15.99 26.17 25.14
N LEU A 356 -16.94 27.09 25.14
CA LEU A 356 -16.76 28.52 24.94
C LEU A 356 -17.19 29.24 26.22
N ASN A 357 -16.26 29.92 26.90
CA ASN A 357 -16.53 30.59 28.18
C ASN A 357 -17.17 29.64 29.21
N ASP A 358 -16.59 28.43 29.35
CA ASP A 358 -17.07 27.32 30.20
C ASP A 358 -18.44 26.71 29.81
N MET A 359 -19.06 27.18 28.73
CA MET A 359 -20.30 26.62 28.22
C MET A 359 -20.00 25.61 27.11
N PRO A 360 -20.54 24.38 27.18
CA PRO A 360 -20.32 23.38 26.14
C PRO A 360 -21.02 23.78 24.85
N ILE A 361 -20.32 23.60 23.74
CA ILE A 361 -20.86 23.85 22.40
C ILE A 361 -20.66 22.60 21.53
N ALA A 362 -21.54 22.41 20.55
CA ALA A 362 -21.37 21.36 19.56
C ALA A 362 -20.54 21.93 18.38
N PRO A 363 -19.24 21.60 18.26
CA PRO A 363 -18.45 22.08 17.13
C PRO A 363 -18.98 21.49 15.83
N PRO A 364 -18.91 22.20 14.70
CA PRO A 364 -19.14 21.61 13.38
C PRO A 364 -18.18 20.44 13.08
N ASP A 365 -18.55 19.57 12.14
CA ASP A 365 -17.78 18.35 11.87
C ASP A 365 -16.40 18.62 11.25
N ASP A 366 -16.24 19.70 10.49
CA ASP A 366 -14.94 20.14 9.99
C ASP A 366 -14.00 20.57 11.13
N VAL A 367 -14.52 21.30 12.13
CA VAL A 367 -13.80 21.66 13.37
C VAL A 367 -13.42 20.41 14.16
N ARG A 368 -14.33 19.44 14.31
CA ARG A 368 -14.02 18.17 14.98
C ARG A 368 -12.89 17.43 14.28
N GLN A 369 -12.95 17.31 12.96
CA GLN A 369 -11.92 16.62 12.17
C GLN A 369 -10.55 17.30 12.30
N LEU A 370 -10.54 18.62 12.32
CA LEU A 370 -9.32 19.41 12.47
C LEU A 370 -8.68 19.20 13.85
N ILE A 371 -9.49 19.25 14.91
CA ILE A 371 -9.03 18.97 16.28
C ILE A 371 -8.47 17.55 16.40
N THR A 372 -9.18 16.55 15.85
CA THR A 372 -8.71 15.15 15.83
C THR A 372 -7.38 15.03 15.09
N SER A 373 -7.21 15.73 13.96
CA SER A 373 -5.96 15.74 13.19
C SER A 373 -4.81 16.32 14.01
N ILE A 374 -4.99 17.48 14.65
CA ILE A 374 -3.96 18.12 15.48
C ILE A 374 -3.59 17.23 16.68
N LYS A 375 -4.57 16.61 17.36
CA LYS A 375 -4.31 15.69 18.48
C LYS A 375 -3.55 14.44 18.05
N LEU A 376 -3.74 13.96 16.83
CA LEU A 376 -2.94 12.84 16.30
C LEU A 376 -1.46 13.21 16.22
N ASP A 377 -1.14 14.42 15.76
CA ASP A 377 0.23 14.91 15.59
C ASP A 377 0.89 15.38 16.89
N LEU A 378 0.15 16.04 17.78
CA LEU A 378 0.72 16.69 18.97
C LEU A 378 0.38 15.97 20.28
N GLY A 379 -0.50 14.98 20.25
CA GLY A 379 -1.08 14.35 21.44
C GLY A 379 -2.23 15.17 22.02
N ASP A 380 -1.95 16.42 22.38
CA ASP A 380 -2.90 17.41 22.88
C ASP A 380 -2.89 18.69 22.05
N ILE A 381 -3.94 19.50 22.16
CA ILE A 381 -4.03 20.78 21.43
C ILE A 381 -3.35 21.88 22.25
N PRO A 382 -2.32 22.56 21.71
CA PRO A 382 -1.69 23.67 22.39
C PRO A 382 -2.68 24.85 22.61
N PRO A 383 -2.63 25.56 23.75
CA PRO A 383 -3.57 26.65 24.04
C PRO A 383 -3.64 27.74 22.96
N GLU A 384 -2.53 28.03 22.29
CA GLU A 384 -2.45 29.03 21.23
C GLU A 384 -3.23 28.64 19.97
N TYR A 385 -3.55 27.36 19.76
CA TYR A 385 -4.39 26.89 18.67
C TYR A 385 -5.88 27.18 18.92
N LEU A 386 -6.27 27.35 20.19
CA LEU A 386 -7.64 27.61 20.62
C LEU A 386 -7.97 29.12 20.67
N THR A 387 -7.04 29.97 20.24
CA THR A 387 -7.26 31.42 20.17
C THR A 387 -7.80 31.79 18.78
N PRO A 388 -9.02 32.35 18.66
CA PRO A 388 -9.58 32.75 17.37
C PRO A 388 -8.63 33.66 16.57
N ALA A 389 -8.75 33.61 15.24
CA ALA A 389 -8.00 34.50 14.36
C ALA A 389 -8.42 35.96 14.60
N GLY A 390 -7.46 36.90 14.54
CA GLY A 390 -7.73 38.33 14.69
C GLY A 390 -8.12 39.01 13.38
N ASP A 391 -8.71 40.21 13.47
CA ASP A 391 -9.02 41.07 12.31
C ASP A 391 -7.73 41.39 11.52
N GLY A 392 -7.49 40.67 10.41
CA GLY A 392 -6.32 40.84 9.55
C GLY A 392 -5.50 39.57 9.26
N GLU A 393 -5.76 38.45 9.95
CA GLU A 393 -5.16 37.12 9.65
C GLU A 393 -5.92 36.37 8.53
N TYR A 394 -6.82 37.05 7.83
CA TYR A 394 -7.81 36.47 6.92
C TYR A 394 -7.38 36.56 5.45
N ASP A 395 -6.84 35.47 4.89
CA ASP A 395 -6.98 35.17 3.45
C ASP A 395 -7.28 33.67 3.22
N PRO A 396 -8.56 33.30 3.02
CA PRO A 396 -8.97 31.92 2.77
C PRO A 396 -8.38 31.30 1.49
N ARG A 397 -7.84 32.11 0.57
CA ARG A 397 -7.31 31.64 -0.72
C ARG A 397 -5.89 31.08 -0.63
N LEU A 398 -5.20 31.30 0.48
CA LEU A 398 -3.83 30.82 0.69
C LEU A 398 -3.79 29.33 1.13
N TYR A 399 -4.93 28.69 1.40
CA TYR A 399 -4.98 27.41 2.13
C TYR A 399 -5.98 26.37 1.56
N GLN A 400 -6.48 26.54 0.33
CA GLN A 400 -7.33 25.54 -0.36
C GLN A 400 -6.52 24.45 -1.04
#